data_AF-A0A2J5PED5-F1
#
_entry.id   AF-A0A2J5PED5-F1
#
_cell.length_a   1.000
_cell.length_b   1.000
_cell.length_c   1.000
_cell.angle_alpha   90.00
_cell.angle_beta   90.00
_cell.angle_gamma   90.00
#
_symmetry.space_group_name_H-M   'P 1'
#
loop_
_entity.id
_entity.type
_entity.pdbx_description
1 polymer ?
#
loop_
_entity_poly.entity_id
_entity_poly.type
_entity_poly.pdbx_seq_one_letter_code
_entity_poly.pdbx_strand_id
1 'polypeptide(L)' 'ALHLPHRQIDETRMAQWPDDTLFVVYCAGPHCNGADVAAMKLALLGRPVKMMLGGLTGWEDEGLPFAK' A
#
# COMPACT_ATOMS: atom_id res chain seq x y z
N ALA A 1 -8.47 -1.66 -5.92
CA ALA A 1 -7.56 -1.10 -4.90
C ALA A 1 -8.23 0.08 -4.21
N LEU A 2 -7.80 0.44 -2.98
CA LEU A 2 -8.30 1.62 -2.27
C LEU A 2 -7.24 2.73 -2.34
N HIS A 3 -7.65 3.93 -2.75
CA HIS A 3 -6.76 5.10 -2.71
C HIS A 3 -6.67 5.63 -1.27
N LEU A 4 -5.52 5.41 -0.64
CA LEU A 4 -5.22 5.88 0.70
C LEU A 4 -3.88 6.64 0.71
N PRO A 5 -3.91 7.98 0.68
CA PRO A 5 -2.68 8.77 0.77
C PRO A 5 -1.91 8.47 2.06
N HIS A 6 -0.60 8.23 1.96
CA HIS A 6 0.24 7.88 3.11
C HIS A 6 0.21 8.92 4.26
N ARG A 7 -0.15 10.18 3.97
CA ARG A 7 -0.35 11.24 4.98
C ARG A 7 -1.55 10.99 5.91
N GLN A 8 -2.49 10.14 5.50
CA GLN A 8 -3.67 9.76 6.28
C GLN A 8 -3.46 8.46 7.06
N ILE A 9 -2.29 7.82 6.96
CA ILE A 9 -2.01 6.60 7.71
C ILE A 9 -1.61 7.01 9.13
N ASP A 10 -2.54 6.77 10.06
CA ASP A 10 -2.42 6.91 11.50
C ASP A 10 -3.31 5.85 12.19
N GLU A 11 -3.21 5.73 13.52
CA GLU A 11 -3.94 4.74 14.31
C GLU A 11 -5.47 4.85 14.15
N THR A 12 -6.01 6.07 14.15
CA THR A 12 -7.46 6.30 14.04
C THR A 12 -7.99 5.89 12.67
N ARG A 13 -7.25 6.23 11.60
CA ARG A 13 -7.62 5.82 10.24
C ARG A 13 -7.55 4.30 10.10
N MET A 14 -6.52 3.66 10.66
CA MET A 14 -6.28 2.23 10.51
C MET A 14 -7.25 1.36 11.33
N ALA A 15 -7.87 1.92 12.38
CA ALA A 15 -8.90 1.26 13.18
C ALA A 15 -10.18 0.87 12.39
N GLN A 16 -10.31 1.31 11.13
CA GLN A 16 -11.41 0.89 10.26
C GLN A 16 -11.26 -0.55 9.73
N TRP A 17 -10.10 -1.16 9.93
CA TRP A 17 -9.83 -2.54 9.54
C TRP A 17 -9.46 -3.39 10.76
N PRO A 18 -9.84 -4.69 10.80
CA PRO A 18 -9.37 -5.63 11.82
C PRO A 18 -7.84 -5.66 11.94
N ASP A 19 -7.32 -5.85 13.15
CA ASP A 19 -5.88 -5.73 13.45
C ASP A 19 -4.98 -6.68 12.66
N ASP A 20 -5.51 -7.84 12.28
CA ASP A 20 -4.84 -8.86 11.48
C ASP A 20 -4.95 -8.64 9.95
N THR A 21 -5.60 -7.56 9.51
CA THR A 21 -5.72 -7.21 8.09
C THR A 21 -4.33 -7.04 7.48
N LEU A 22 -4.01 -7.89 6.51
CA LEU A 22 -2.80 -7.74 5.70
C LEU A 22 -2.98 -6.62 4.68
N PHE A 23 -2.22 -5.56 4.84
CA PHE A 23 -2.14 -4.49 3.85
C PHE A 23 -1.13 -4.84 2.76
N VAL A 24 -1.50 -4.62 1.50
CA VAL A 24 -0.57 -4.63 0.37
C VAL A 24 -0.49 -3.21 -0.17
N VAL A 25 0.70 -2.60 -0.11
CA VAL A 25 0.91 -1.22 -0.58
C VAL A 25 1.61 -1.20 -1.92
N TYR A 26 1.21 -0.25 -2.76
CA TYR A 26 1.84 0.04 -4.05
C TYR A 26 1.75 1.53 -4.35
N CYS A 27 2.60 2.00 -5.26
CA CYS A 27 2.55 3.35 -5.83
C CYS A 27 2.65 3.25 -7.36
N ALA A 28 2.92 4.36 -8.04
CA ALA A 28 3.05 4.44 -9.49
C ALA A 28 4.05 3.42 -10.06
N GLY A 29 5.23 3.30 -9.46
CA GLY A 29 6.28 2.41 -9.98
C GLY A 29 7.55 2.41 -9.12
N PRO A 30 8.66 1.83 -9.63
CA PRO A 30 9.90 1.65 -8.87
C PRO A 30 10.58 2.95 -8.43
N HIS A 31 10.23 4.10 -9.02
CA HIS A 31 10.76 5.41 -8.65
C HIS A 31 9.88 6.19 -7.66
N CYS A 32 8.85 5.56 -7.09
CA CYS A 32 7.99 6.19 -6.10
C CYS A 32 8.27 5.68 -4.69
N ASN A 33 8.63 6.57 -3.77
CA ASN A 33 8.80 6.25 -2.34
C ASN A 33 7.48 6.25 -1.53
N GLY A 34 6.35 6.58 -2.15
CA GLY A 34 5.06 6.66 -1.46
C GLY A 34 4.61 5.33 -0.86
N ALA A 35 4.90 4.21 -1.55
CA ALA A 35 4.62 2.87 -1.04
C ALA A 35 5.53 2.52 0.15
N ASP A 36 6.81 2.87 0.09
CA ASP A 36 7.77 2.67 1.19
C ASP A 36 7.36 3.45 2.45
N VAL A 37 6.98 4.71 2.30
CA VAL A 37 6.50 5.54 3.42
C VAL A 37 5.21 4.95 4.01
N ALA A 38 4.29 4.45 3.17
CA ALA A 38 3.08 3.79 3.64
C ALA A 38 3.40 2.48 4.38
N ALA A 39 4.28 1.64 3.85
CA ALA A 39 4.73 0.40 4.48
C ALA A 39 5.37 0.67 5.86
N MET A 40 6.29 1.64 5.92
CA MET A 40 6.94 2.05 7.16
C MET A 40 5.92 2.45 8.21
N LYS A 41 4.95 3.32 7.87
CA LYS A 41 3.92 3.76 8.81
C LYS A 41 3.04 2.63 9.30
N LEU A 42 2.60 1.74 8.41
CA LEU A 42 1.80 0.57 8.79
C LEU A 42 2.58 -0.36 9.73
N ALA A 43 3.85 -0.63 9.42
CA ALA A 43 4.72 -1.46 10.25
C ALA A 43 4.96 -0.85 11.64
N LEU A 44 5.17 0.48 11.73
CA LEU A 44 5.32 1.18 13.01
C LEU A 44 4.04 1.13 13.87
N LEU A 45 2.86 1.04 13.24
CA LEU A 45 1.57 0.83 13.90
C LEU A 45 1.30 -0.66 14.21
N GLY A 46 2.27 -1.56 13.97
CA GLY A 46 2.11 -3.00 14.17
C GLY A 46 1.16 -3.70 13.18
N ARG A 47 0.79 -3.03 12.08
CA ARG A 47 -0.12 -3.59 11.08
C ARG A 47 0.64 -4.52 10.14
N PRO A 48 0.12 -5.73 9.85
CA PRO A 48 0.74 -6.61 8.86
C PRO A 48 0.77 -5.94 7.49
N VAL A 49 1.94 -5.88 6.86
CA VAL A 49 2.11 -5.20 5.56
C VAL A 49 3.07 -5.95 4.64
N LYS A 50 2.72 -5.97 3.35
CA LYS A 50 3.60 -6.37 2.25
C LYS A 50 3.66 -5.27 1.20
N MET A 51 4.78 -5.23 0.48
CA MET A 51 4.98 -4.32 -0.64
C MET A 51 4.76 -5.05 -1.95
N MET A 52 4.03 -4.41 -2.87
CA MET A 52 3.96 -4.83 -4.27
C MET A 52 5.05 -4.10 -5.04
N LEU A 53 6.19 -4.78 -5.21
CA LEU A 53 7.33 -4.25 -5.97
C LEU A 53 6.94 -3.99 -7.42
N GLY A 54 7.60 -3.03 -8.07
CA GLY A 54 7.26 -2.61 -9.45
C GLY A 54 6.06 -1.65 -9.53
N GLY A 55 5.20 -1.60 -8.53
CA GLY A 55 4.06 -0.67 -8.50
C GLY A 55 3.07 -0.89 -9.65
N LEU A 56 2.34 0.17 -10.01
CA LEU A 56 1.35 0.12 -11.09
C LEU A 56 2.00 -0.17 -12.45
N THR A 57 3.19 0.39 -12.73
CA THR A 57 3.93 0.13 -13.97
C THR A 57 4.32 -1.34 -14.08
N GLY A 58 4.85 -1.95 -13.02
CA GLY A 58 5.19 -3.38 -13.03
C GLY A 58 3.96 -4.26 -13.23
N TRP A 59 2.82 -3.88 -12.65
CA TRP A 59 1.54 -4.57 -12.87
C TRP A 59 1.10 -4.53 -14.34
N GLU A 60 1.25 -3.37 -14.98
CA GLU A 60 0.97 -3.17 -16.41
C GLU A 60 1.92 -3.98 -17.30
N ASP A 61 3.23 -3.92 -17.01
CA ASP A 61 4.28 -4.63 -17.74
C ASP A 61 4.07 -6.16 -17.71
N GLU A 62 3.51 -6.68 -16.62
CA GLU A 62 3.14 -8.09 -16.47
C GLU A 62 1.81 -8.47 -17.15
N GLY A 63 1.09 -7.51 -17.74
CA GLY A 63 -0.17 -7.75 -18.44
C GLY A 63 -1.33 -8.12 -17.52
N LEU A 64 -1.28 -7.71 -16.26
CA LEU A 64 -2.31 -8.02 -15.27
C LEU A 64 -3.54 -7.11 -15.42
N PRO A 65 -4.76 -7.60 -15.11
CA PRO A 65 -5.99 -6.86 -15.37
C PRO A 65 -6.16 -5.66 -14.43
N PHE A 66 -6.76 -4.59 -14.95
CA PHE A 66 -7.20 -3.43 -14.17
C PHE A 66 -8.69 -3.54 -13.81
N ALA A 67 -9.05 -3.03 -12.64
CA ALA A 67 -10.44 -2.77 -12.32
C ALA A 67 -10.95 -1.59 -13.18
N LYS A 68 -12.23 -1.64 -13.56
CA LYS A 68 -12.93 -0.55 -14.25
C LYS A 68 -13.33 0.56 -13.29
#